data_AF-A0A0W8DGB3-F1
#
_entry.id   AF-A0A0W8DGB3-F1
#
_cell.length_a   1.000
_cell.length_b   1.000
_cell.length_c   1.000
_cell.angle_alpha   90.00
_cell.angle_beta   90.00
_cell.angle_gamma   90.00
#
_symmetry.space_group_name_H-M   'P 1'
#
loop_
_entity.id
_entity.type
_entity.pdbx_description
1 polymer ?
#
loop_
_entity_poly.entity_id
_entity_poly.type
_entity_poly.pdbx_seq_one_letter_code
_entity_poly.pdbx_strand_id
1 'polypeptide(L)'
;MLRFVVVAASFLASTQAEKLAYNSVVPLPETEGTTNEFSLALRFKPQLHVDSGCHPFPAVDEDGNTNSGLSIYSFKKCDSSALGSQIYGRAKTYKDSYAIMYAWYFPRDRKAAFGHRHAWENVIVWINRKGGVAKAKMTAVSSSIDDGVYFTIIPPTEDMVDEDSVKIQYRAKTFSHYVNVTTVAGDFQDLVMWNDMPSAARTALNLYDFGSATVPFNDDTFQDNLEEAYPCSSDSDQDEAALSDATNDYAEQEETAPSESEAEDSTRSRRRRQRIHFDVEQLQTVYHLPLKTAAERLGICEAALKRICRRNHIRKWPYRQLSSVRRRIAELKDRRAVMLAGDAGARSPGRGCQEHPISVTPVQFDDRLRRLEEEQNQIIRSAHQPRRPRRTDRPNDTAQRPVHGETLMVHLHGFHNNAGDLPPLDLSQFDHDFPLLFLANVCESVRAYN
;
A
#
# COMPACT_ATOMS: atom_id res chain seq x y z
N MET A 1 -57.77 -23.00 37.07
CA MET A 1 -57.30 -23.24 35.68
C MET A 1 -55.88 -22.73 35.56
N LEU A 2 -54.91 -23.62 35.40
CA LEU A 2 -53.48 -23.33 35.37
C LEU A 2 -53.09 -22.87 33.95
N ARG A 3 -52.56 -21.65 33.80
CA ARG A 3 -52.07 -21.13 32.51
C ARG A 3 -50.65 -21.65 32.27
N PHE A 4 -50.49 -22.53 31.29
CA PHE A 4 -49.18 -22.91 30.77
C PHE A 4 -48.67 -21.80 29.85
N VAL A 5 -47.53 -21.19 30.23
CA VAL A 5 -46.75 -20.32 29.35
C VAL A 5 -45.76 -21.21 28.62
N VAL A 6 -45.95 -21.39 27.31
CA VAL A 6 -44.97 -22.05 26.44
C VAL A 6 -43.95 -21.00 26.03
N VAL A 7 -42.73 -21.08 26.58
CA VAL A 7 -41.59 -20.30 26.11
C VAL A 7 -40.96 -21.07 24.95
N ALA A 8 -41.21 -20.61 23.72
CA ALA A 8 -40.50 -21.12 22.55
C ALA A 8 -39.08 -20.55 22.57
N ALA A 9 -38.09 -21.39 22.89
CA ALA A 9 -36.69 -21.06 22.72
C ALA A 9 -36.31 -21.18 21.25
N SER A 10 -36.19 -20.05 20.56
CA SER A 10 -35.65 -19.97 19.21
C SER A 10 -34.14 -20.29 19.28
N PHE A 11 -33.74 -21.50 18.89
CA PHE A 11 -32.34 -21.81 18.63
C PHE A 11 -31.91 -21.07 17.36
N LEU A 12 -31.21 -19.95 17.51
CA LEU A 12 -30.42 -19.38 16.43
C LEU A 12 -29.26 -20.34 16.17
N ALA A 13 -29.41 -21.21 15.17
CA ALA A 13 -28.29 -21.96 14.64
C ALA A 13 -27.33 -20.96 13.99
N SER A 14 -26.24 -20.61 14.66
CA SER A 14 -25.12 -19.94 14.01
C SER A 14 -24.45 -20.97 13.11
N THR A 15 -24.80 -20.95 11.82
CA THR A 15 -24.01 -21.61 10.78
C THR A 15 -22.61 -21.00 10.84
N GLN A 16 -21.60 -21.83 11.06
CA GLN A 16 -20.21 -21.36 10.94
C GLN A 16 -19.94 -21.16 9.45
N ALA A 17 -19.40 -19.99 9.10
CA ALA A 17 -18.89 -19.71 7.76
C ALA A 17 -17.97 -20.85 7.30
N GLU A 18 -18.30 -21.45 6.15
CA GLU A 18 -17.55 -22.55 5.55
C GLU A 18 -16.58 -22.03 4.48
N LYS A 19 -15.56 -22.84 4.18
CA LYS A 19 -14.70 -22.65 3.01
C LYS A 19 -15.24 -23.47 1.83
N LEU A 20 -15.89 -22.81 0.88
CA LEU A 20 -16.50 -23.46 -0.29
C LEU A 20 -15.50 -23.70 -1.43
N ALA A 21 -15.83 -24.63 -2.32
CA ALA A 21 -15.08 -24.81 -3.56
C ALA A 21 -15.01 -23.50 -4.35
N TYR A 22 -13.89 -23.26 -5.05
CA TYR A 22 -13.62 -21.97 -5.69
C TYR A 22 -14.68 -21.48 -6.69
N ASN A 23 -15.50 -22.39 -7.21
CA ASN A 23 -16.55 -22.16 -8.18
C ASN A 23 -17.97 -22.39 -7.59
N SER A 24 -18.09 -22.42 -6.27
CA SER A 24 -19.35 -22.65 -5.54
C SER A 24 -19.78 -21.50 -4.65
N VAL A 25 -18.95 -20.45 -4.55
CA VAL A 25 -19.33 -19.21 -3.86
C VAL A 25 -20.27 -18.43 -4.79
N VAL A 26 -21.45 -18.09 -4.29
CA VAL A 26 -22.42 -17.26 -5.01
C VAL A 26 -22.03 -15.79 -4.87
N PRO A 27 -21.97 -15.00 -5.95
CA PRO A 27 -21.68 -13.58 -5.84
C PRO A 27 -22.80 -12.85 -5.08
N LEU A 28 -22.40 -11.80 -4.37
CA LEU A 28 -23.33 -10.84 -3.77
C LEU A 28 -24.00 -10.03 -4.89
N PRO A 29 -25.29 -9.67 -4.73
CA PRO A 29 -25.98 -8.85 -5.71
C PRO A 29 -25.29 -7.49 -5.88
N GLU A 30 -25.41 -6.91 -7.08
CA GLU A 30 -24.91 -5.56 -7.34
C GLU A 30 -25.62 -4.54 -6.42
N THR A 31 -24.82 -3.68 -5.80
CA THR A 31 -25.29 -2.58 -4.96
C THR A 31 -26.19 -1.66 -5.78
N GLU A 32 -27.36 -1.32 -5.24
CA GLU A 32 -28.26 -0.36 -5.86
C GLU A 32 -27.82 1.10 -5.60
N GLY A 33 -28.03 1.97 -6.58
CA GLY A 33 -27.71 3.41 -6.52
C GLY A 33 -28.60 4.23 -5.57
N THR A 34 -28.98 3.70 -4.41
CA THR A 34 -29.92 4.33 -3.45
C THR A 34 -29.30 5.49 -2.67
N THR A 35 -27.98 5.59 -2.61
CA THR A 35 -27.26 6.68 -1.96
C THR A 35 -26.33 7.39 -2.95
N ASN A 36 -25.93 8.62 -2.62
CA ASN A 36 -24.92 9.37 -3.40
C ASN A 36 -23.58 8.63 -3.50
N GLU A 37 -23.19 7.92 -2.43
CA GLU A 37 -21.97 7.10 -2.40
C GLU A 37 -22.08 5.93 -3.38
N PHE A 38 -23.19 5.19 -3.33
CA PHE A 38 -23.41 4.04 -4.20
C PHE A 38 -23.59 4.44 -5.66
N SER A 39 -24.33 5.53 -5.91
CA SER A 39 -24.46 6.10 -7.26
C SER A 39 -23.10 6.51 -7.85
N LEU A 40 -22.23 7.11 -7.05
CA LEU A 40 -20.86 7.44 -7.49
C LEU A 40 -20.03 6.20 -7.75
N ALA A 41 -20.10 5.19 -6.89
CA ALA A 41 -19.33 3.97 -7.06
C ALA A 41 -19.77 3.16 -8.30
N LEU A 42 -21.07 3.16 -8.62
CA LEU A 42 -21.57 2.55 -9.86
C LEU A 42 -21.15 3.35 -11.10
N ARG A 43 -21.21 4.69 -11.04
CA ARG A 43 -20.80 5.57 -12.14
C ARG A 43 -19.32 5.45 -12.49
N PHE A 44 -18.45 5.42 -11.49
CA PHE A 44 -16.99 5.31 -11.66
C PHE A 44 -16.49 3.86 -11.60
N LYS A 45 -17.38 2.88 -11.79
CA LYS A 45 -17.02 1.46 -11.77
C LYS A 45 -16.01 1.20 -12.90
N PRO A 46 -14.83 0.61 -12.63
CA PRO A 46 -13.83 0.37 -13.65
C PRO A 46 -14.20 -0.81 -14.55
N GLN A 47 -13.67 -0.80 -15.78
CA GLN A 47 -13.63 -1.98 -16.65
C GLN A 47 -12.39 -2.81 -16.32
N LEU A 48 -12.48 -4.14 -16.39
CA LEU A 48 -11.35 -5.04 -16.24
C LEU A 48 -11.10 -5.85 -17.51
N HIS A 49 -9.95 -5.63 -18.14
CA HIS A 49 -9.40 -6.48 -19.19
C HIS A 49 -8.44 -7.51 -18.59
N VAL A 50 -8.76 -8.80 -18.69
CA VAL A 50 -7.88 -9.88 -18.25
C VAL A 50 -6.99 -10.30 -19.41
N ASP A 51 -5.75 -9.80 -19.44
CA ASP A 51 -4.74 -10.18 -20.45
C ASP A 51 -4.23 -11.61 -20.19
N SER A 52 -4.00 -11.95 -18.92
CA SER A 52 -3.54 -13.27 -18.52
C SER A 52 -3.94 -13.60 -17.07
N GLY A 53 -4.00 -14.89 -16.76
CA GLY A 53 -4.31 -15.39 -15.42
C GLY A 53 -5.76 -15.85 -15.26
N CYS A 54 -6.24 -15.84 -14.02
CA CYS A 54 -7.64 -16.11 -13.73
C CYS A 54 -8.51 -14.87 -14.00
N HIS A 55 -9.79 -15.10 -14.30
CA HIS A 55 -10.82 -14.07 -14.21
C HIS A 55 -11.24 -13.84 -12.74
N PRO A 56 -11.92 -12.73 -12.42
CA PRO A 56 -12.40 -12.48 -11.07
C PRO A 56 -13.52 -13.43 -10.66
N PHE A 57 -13.50 -13.86 -9.39
CA PHE A 57 -14.50 -14.72 -8.75
C PHE A 57 -15.02 -14.06 -7.47
N PRO A 58 -16.20 -14.46 -6.97
CA PRO A 58 -16.64 -14.09 -5.63
C PRO A 58 -15.74 -14.75 -4.58
N ALA A 59 -15.18 -13.92 -3.70
CA ALA A 59 -14.36 -14.32 -2.55
C ALA A 59 -15.20 -14.77 -1.36
N VAL A 60 -16.43 -14.27 -1.25
CA VAL A 60 -17.35 -14.47 -0.12
C VAL A 60 -18.80 -14.40 -0.59
N ASP A 61 -19.69 -15.19 0.02
CA ASP A 61 -21.14 -15.13 -0.21
C ASP A 61 -21.90 -14.43 0.93
N GLU A 62 -23.24 -14.43 0.86
CA GLU A 62 -24.11 -13.75 1.83
C GLU A 62 -24.01 -14.29 3.26
N ASP A 63 -23.74 -15.59 3.40
CA ASP A 63 -23.60 -16.29 4.68
C ASP A 63 -22.17 -16.15 5.26
N GLY A 64 -21.27 -15.48 4.53
CA GLY A 64 -19.87 -15.32 4.92
C GLY A 64 -19.00 -16.54 4.59
N ASN A 65 -19.48 -17.50 3.80
CA ASN A 65 -18.64 -18.59 3.34
C ASN A 65 -17.59 -18.06 2.36
N THR A 66 -16.36 -18.56 2.43
CA THR A 66 -15.23 -18.02 1.67
C THR A 66 -14.76 -18.94 0.55
N ASN A 67 -14.18 -18.33 -0.47
CA ASN A 67 -13.64 -19.03 -1.63
C ASN A 67 -12.37 -19.79 -1.27
N SER A 68 -12.34 -21.11 -1.52
CA SER A 68 -11.17 -21.94 -1.23
C SER A 68 -9.96 -21.69 -2.12
N GLY A 69 -10.13 -20.92 -3.20
CA GLY A 69 -9.10 -20.67 -4.21
C GLY A 69 -8.68 -21.92 -4.96
N LEU A 70 -7.66 -21.75 -5.80
CA LEU A 70 -7.05 -22.81 -6.59
C LEU A 70 -5.58 -23.01 -6.25
N SER A 71 -5.16 -24.27 -6.13
CA SER A 71 -3.73 -24.61 -6.01
C SER A 71 -2.96 -24.19 -7.26
N ILE A 72 -1.70 -23.76 -7.11
CA ILE A 72 -0.81 -23.47 -8.24
C ILE A 72 -0.55 -24.68 -9.14
N TYR A 73 -0.62 -25.88 -8.57
CA TYR A 73 -0.47 -27.15 -9.28
C TYR A 73 -1.78 -27.69 -9.87
N SER A 74 -2.90 -27.02 -9.63
CA SER A 74 -4.19 -27.44 -10.20
C SER A 74 -4.23 -27.20 -11.71
N PHE A 75 -4.71 -28.19 -12.45
CA PHE A 75 -5.04 -28.09 -13.86
C PHE A 75 -6.45 -27.53 -14.11
N LYS A 76 -7.23 -27.29 -13.05
CA LYS A 76 -8.55 -26.65 -13.17
C LYS A 76 -8.42 -25.23 -13.73
N LYS A 77 -9.36 -24.88 -14.61
CA LYS A 77 -9.47 -23.55 -15.22
C LYS A 77 -10.14 -22.56 -14.27
N CYS A 78 -9.83 -21.28 -14.47
CA CYS A 78 -10.40 -20.15 -13.76
C CYS A 78 -10.70 -19.01 -14.76
N ASP A 79 -11.04 -19.38 -15.98
CA ASP A 79 -11.26 -18.46 -17.10
C ASP A 79 -12.67 -17.84 -17.03
N SER A 80 -13.57 -18.42 -16.23
CA SER A 80 -14.89 -17.87 -15.91
C SER A 80 -15.52 -18.58 -14.71
N SER A 81 -16.46 -17.91 -14.06
CA SER A 81 -17.31 -18.47 -13.01
C SER A 81 -18.73 -18.67 -13.56
N ALA A 82 -19.27 -19.89 -13.42
CA ALA A 82 -20.64 -20.20 -13.85
C ALA A 82 -21.72 -19.46 -13.03
N LEU A 83 -21.36 -19.02 -11.81
CA LEU A 83 -22.25 -18.30 -10.91
C LEU A 83 -22.16 -16.78 -11.07
N GLY A 84 -21.25 -16.28 -11.91
CA GLY A 84 -20.97 -14.86 -12.06
C GLY A 84 -19.63 -14.43 -11.45
N SER A 85 -19.18 -13.25 -11.86
CA SER A 85 -17.97 -12.60 -11.36
C SER A 85 -18.33 -11.56 -10.29
N GLN A 86 -17.33 -10.91 -9.68
CA GLN A 86 -17.57 -9.88 -8.66
C GLN A 86 -16.45 -8.85 -8.65
N ILE A 87 -16.82 -7.60 -8.40
CA ILE A 87 -15.92 -6.53 -7.95
C ILE A 87 -16.40 -5.99 -6.60
N TYR A 88 -15.46 -5.70 -5.71
CA TYR A 88 -15.74 -5.20 -4.36
C TYR A 88 -15.36 -3.73 -4.26
N GLY A 89 -16.19 -2.93 -3.58
CA GLY A 89 -15.96 -1.49 -3.44
C GLY A 89 -15.90 -1.02 -1.99
N ARG A 90 -15.05 -0.04 -1.68
CA ARG A 90 -15.12 0.71 -0.41
C ARG A 90 -14.71 2.16 -0.64
N ALA A 91 -15.53 3.08 -0.17
CA ALA A 91 -15.32 4.50 -0.40
C ALA A 91 -15.08 5.27 0.91
N LYS A 92 -14.30 6.35 0.82
CA LYS A 92 -14.08 7.29 1.92
C LYS A 92 -13.55 8.62 1.41
N THR A 93 -13.95 9.72 2.04
CA THR A 93 -13.23 10.99 1.86
C THR A 93 -11.88 10.90 2.56
N TYR A 94 -10.79 11.05 1.81
CA TYR A 94 -9.44 11.07 2.36
C TYR A 94 -8.76 12.38 1.94
N LYS A 95 -8.45 13.21 2.93
CA LYS A 95 -8.03 14.61 2.75
C LYS A 95 -9.04 15.39 1.91
N ASP A 96 -8.62 15.97 0.79
CA ASP A 96 -9.42 16.81 -0.10
C ASP A 96 -10.11 16.04 -1.24
N SER A 97 -9.87 14.73 -1.33
CA SER A 97 -10.36 13.87 -2.41
C SER A 97 -11.32 12.81 -1.89
N TYR A 98 -12.25 12.37 -2.74
CA TYR A 98 -13.09 11.22 -2.47
C TYR A 98 -12.50 9.98 -3.13
N ALA A 99 -12.11 9.00 -2.33
CA ALA A 99 -11.51 7.77 -2.80
C ALA A 99 -12.58 6.68 -2.90
N ILE A 100 -12.61 5.96 -4.02
CA ILE A 100 -13.34 4.71 -4.17
C ILE A 100 -12.33 3.63 -4.53
N MET A 101 -12.08 2.71 -3.61
CA MET A 101 -11.27 1.53 -3.87
C MET A 101 -12.15 0.46 -4.50
N TYR A 102 -11.71 -0.08 -5.63
CA TYR A 102 -12.29 -1.25 -6.26
C TYR A 102 -11.29 -2.40 -6.21
N ALA A 103 -11.75 -3.59 -5.85
CA ALA A 103 -10.90 -4.75 -5.67
C ALA A 103 -11.49 -6.00 -6.31
N TRP A 104 -10.61 -6.82 -6.87
CA TRP A 104 -10.95 -8.10 -7.47
C TRP A 104 -10.27 -9.23 -6.74
N TYR A 105 -11.01 -10.32 -6.57
CA TYR A 105 -10.47 -11.58 -6.07
C TYR A 105 -10.26 -12.56 -7.21
N PHE A 106 -9.10 -13.19 -7.23
CA PHE A 106 -8.77 -14.26 -8.16
C PHE A 106 -8.51 -15.56 -7.37
N PRO A 107 -9.02 -16.71 -7.84
CA PRO A 107 -8.79 -17.98 -7.15
C PRO A 107 -7.31 -18.33 -6.96
N ARG A 108 -6.45 -17.82 -7.86
CA ARG A 108 -5.02 -18.06 -7.89
C ARG A 108 -4.29 -16.98 -8.68
N ASP A 109 -3.10 -16.63 -8.22
CA ASP A 109 -2.06 -16.00 -9.03
C ASP A 109 -1.06 -17.07 -9.49
N ARG A 110 -0.84 -17.21 -10.81
CA ARG A 110 0.14 -18.16 -11.34
C ARG A 110 0.81 -17.68 -12.62
N LYS A 111 2.13 -17.53 -12.57
CA LYS A 111 2.98 -17.39 -13.76
C LYS A 111 3.92 -18.59 -13.86
N ALA A 112 3.72 -19.41 -14.88
CA ALA A 112 4.43 -20.68 -15.06
C ALA A 112 4.35 -21.56 -13.78
N ALA A 113 5.48 -21.85 -13.16
CA ALA A 113 5.57 -22.65 -11.93
C ALA A 113 5.53 -21.82 -10.63
N PHE A 114 5.42 -20.49 -10.72
CA PHE A 114 5.42 -19.57 -9.59
C PHE A 114 4.03 -18.96 -9.33
N GLY A 115 3.81 -18.50 -8.11
CA GLY A 115 2.59 -17.82 -7.68
C GLY A 115 2.04 -18.40 -6.38
N HIS A 116 0.78 -18.10 -6.09
CA HIS A 116 0.10 -18.54 -4.86
C HIS A 116 -1.39 -18.75 -5.08
N ARG A 117 -1.98 -19.55 -4.19
CA ARG A 117 -3.43 -19.66 -4.04
C ARG A 117 -3.97 -18.31 -3.54
N HIS A 118 -5.13 -17.91 -4.05
CA HIS A 118 -5.74 -16.60 -3.82
C HIS A 118 -4.93 -15.46 -4.43
N ALA A 119 -5.59 -14.43 -4.94
CA ALA A 119 -4.98 -13.15 -5.26
C ALA A 119 -6.02 -12.06 -5.01
N TRP A 120 -5.56 -10.90 -4.56
CA TRP A 120 -6.37 -9.71 -4.38
C TRP A 120 -5.65 -8.56 -5.07
N GLU A 121 -6.32 -7.93 -6.02
CA GLU A 121 -5.82 -6.74 -6.70
C GLU A 121 -6.77 -5.59 -6.47
N ASN A 122 -6.27 -4.36 -6.46
CA ASN A 122 -7.14 -3.20 -6.31
C ASN A 122 -6.63 -1.97 -7.06
N VAL A 123 -7.60 -1.10 -7.36
CA VAL A 123 -7.39 0.25 -7.84
C VAL A 123 -8.15 1.22 -6.95
N ILE A 124 -7.64 2.45 -6.83
CA ILE A 124 -8.34 3.54 -6.15
C ILE A 124 -8.59 4.64 -7.17
N VAL A 125 -9.88 4.93 -7.41
CA VAL A 125 -10.31 6.07 -8.21
C VAL A 125 -10.49 7.27 -7.28
N TRP A 126 -9.72 8.32 -7.54
CA TRP A 126 -9.78 9.58 -6.81
C TRP A 126 -10.71 10.55 -7.54
N ILE A 127 -11.70 11.07 -6.82
CA ILE A 127 -12.80 11.85 -7.38
C ILE A 127 -12.86 13.20 -6.68
N ASN A 128 -12.89 14.26 -7.47
CA ASN A 128 -13.32 15.57 -7.02
C ASN A 128 -14.85 15.65 -7.12
N ARG A 129 -15.51 15.85 -5.97
CA ARG A 129 -16.97 15.96 -5.87
C ARG A 129 -17.49 17.40 -5.76
N LYS A 130 -16.65 18.42 -6.01
CA LYS A 130 -17.09 19.82 -6.02
C LYS A 130 -18.23 19.98 -7.03
N GLY A 131 -19.40 20.41 -6.54
CA GLY A 131 -20.61 20.54 -7.36
C GLY A 131 -21.57 19.34 -7.34
N GLY A 132 -21.34 18.34 -6.48
CA GLY A 132 -22.25 17.21 -6.25
C GLY A 132 -22.00 16.01 -7.17
N VAL A 133 -22.80 14.95 -6.99
CA VAL A 133 -22.66 13.66 -7.70
C VAL A 133 -22.63 13.82 -9.23
N ALA A 134 -23.52 14.66 -9.78
CA ALA A 134 -23.61 14.88 -11.23
C ALA A 134 -22.34 15.53 -11.83
N LYS A 135 -21.64 16.37 -11.05
CA LYS A 135 -20.45 17.09 -11.50
C LYS A 135 -19.13 16.46 -11.03
N ALA A 136 -19.22 15.30 -10.38
CA ALA A 136 -18.04 14.57 -9.93
C ALA A 136 -17.11 14.26 -11.12
N LYS A 137 -15.81 14.40 -10.90
CA LYS A 137 -14.78 14.12 -11.91
C LYS A 137 -13.66 13.28 -11.30
N MET A 138 -13.25 12.25 -12.02
CA MET A 138 -12.04 11.49 -11.72
C MET A 138 -10.81 12.40 -11.91
N THR A 139 -9.96 12.48 -10.90
CA THR A 139 -8.73 13.29 -10.89
C THR A 139 -7.48 12.44 -10.96
N ALA A 140 -7.52 11.22 -10.44
CA ALA A 140 -6.39 10.29 -10.47
C ALA A 140 -6.87 8.84 -10.33
N VAL A 141 -6.02 7.90 -10.75
CA VAL A 141 -6.23 6.46 -10.52
C VAL A 141 -4.93 5.85 -10.00
N SER A 142 -5.00 5.19 -8.85
CA SER A 142 -3.88 4.48 -8.24
C SER A 142 -4.09 2.98 -8.41
N SER A 143 -3.15 2.28 -9.04
CA SER A 143 -3.19 0.83 -9.24
C SER A 143 -2.20 0.11 -8.34
N SER A 144 -2.62 -0.98 -7.70
CA SER A 144 -1.73 -1.81 -6.90
C SER A 144 -0.76 -2.59 -7.79
N ILE A 145 0.53 -2.48 -7.50
CA ILE A 145 1.62 -3.18 -8.22
C ILE A 145 2.36 -4.23 -7.36
N ASP A 146 2.13 -4.16 -6.05
CA ASP A 146 2.55 -5.08 -4.98
C ASP A 146 1.71 -4.75 -3.72
N ASP A 147 1.84 -5.56 -2.67
CA ASP A 147 1.11 -5.37 -1.41
C ASP A 147 1.40 -4.01 -0.78
N GLY A 148 0.40 -3.13 -0.78
CA GLY A 148 0.51 -1.78 -0.25
C GLY A 148 1.52 -0.92 -1.01
N VAL A 149 1.70 -1.14 -2.32
CA VAL A 149 2.49 -0.28 -3.21
C VAL A 149 1.65 0.09 -4.41
N TYR A 150 1.59 1.38 -4.73
CA TYR A 150 0.73 1.92 -5.78
C TYR A 150 1.50 2.69 -6.85
N PHE A 151 1.03 2.57 -8.09
CA PHE A 151 1.39 3.46 -9.18
C PHE A 151 0.18 4.34 -9.52
N THR A 152 0.37 5.66 -9.54
CA THR A 152 -0.74 6.62 -9.70
C THR A 152 -0.61 7.42 -10.99
N ILE A 153 -1.70 7.48 -11.76
CA ILE A 153 -1.83 8.32 -12.96
C ILE A 153 -2.70 9.54 -12.61
N ILE A 154 -2.23 10.74 -12.95
CA ILE A 154 -2.87 12.03 -12.61
C ILE A 154 -2.83 12.98 -13.82
N PRO A 155 -3.98 13.35 -14.41
CA PRO A 155 -5.19 12.53 -14.56
C PRO A 155 -4.99 11.42 -15.61
N PRO A 156 -5.86 10.38 -15.66
CA PRO A 156 -5.88 9.45 -16.80
C PRO A 156 -6.23 10.17 -18.10
N THR A 157 -5.68 9.69 -19.22
CA THR A 157 -5.96 10.23 -20.57
C THR A 157 -7.31 9.75 -21.10
N GLU A 158 -7.83 10.41 -22.14
CA GLU A 158 -9.16 10.11 -22.72
C GLU A 158 -9.27 8.68 -23.24
N ASP A 159 -8.20 8.11 -23.79
CA ASP A 159 -8.17 6.72 -24.27
C ASP A 159 -8.16 5.68 -23.12
N MET A 160 -7.78 6.09 -21.91
CA MET A 160 -7.80 5.25 -20.70
C MET A 160 -9.15 5.21 -20.00
N VAL A 161 -10.11 6.05 -20.41
CA VAL A 161 -11.41 6.20 -19.77
C VAL A 161 -12.51 6.03 -20.81
N ASP A 162 -13.55 5.31 -20.46
CA ASP A 162 -14.78 5.20 -21.24
C ASP A 162 -15.91 5.84 -20.44
N GLU A 163 -16.39 7.00 -20.89
CA GLU A 163 -17.25 7.90 -20.11
C GLU A 163 -16.63 8.28 -18.75
N ASP A 164 -17.04 7.62 -17.66
CA ASP A 164 -16.51 7.79 -16.30
C ASP A 164 -15.77 6.54 -15.77
N SER A 165 -15.74 5.47 -16.57
CA SER A 165 -15.13 4.19 -16.22
C SER A 165 -13.69 4.11 -16.71
N VAL A 166 -12.73 4.06 -15.78
CA VAL A 166 -11.34 3.78 -16.13
C VAL A 166 -11.17 2.33 -16.61
N LYS A 167 -10.34 2.13 -17.62
CA LYS A 167 -9.96 0.82 -18.15
C LYS A 167 -8.75 0.29 -17.40
N ILE A 168 -8.89 -0.88 -16.79
CA ILE A 168 -7.84 -1.55 -16.02
C ILE A 168 -7.48 -2.87 -16.72
N GLN A 169 -6.19 -3.15 -16.85
CA GLN A 169 -5.70 -4.47 -17.28
C GLN A 169 -5.17 -5.25 -16.08
N TYR A 170 -5.51 -6.53 -16.01
CA TYR A 170 -4.87 -7.52 -15.15
C TYR A 170 -3.92 -8.37 -15.99
N ARG A 171 -2.62 -8.31 -15.67
CA ARG A 171 -1.56 -8.95 -16.47
C ARG A 171 -0.45 -9.53 -15.62
N ALA A 172 0.27 -10.47 -16.21
CA ALA A 172 1.42 -11.06 -15.55
C ALA A 172 2.60 -10.08 -15.37
N LYS A 173 3.24 -10.19 -14.21
CA LYS A 173 4.60 -9.76 -13.87
C LYS A 173 5.56 -10.96 -14.00
N THR A 174 6.79 -10.83 -13.52
CA THR A 174 7.80 -11.91 -13.57
C THR A 174 7.35 -13.18 -12.83
N PHE A 175 6.71 -13.05 -11.67
CA PHE A 175 6.33 -14.19 -10.81
C PHE A 175 4.90 -14.12 -10.24
N SER A 176 4.16 -13.06 -10.54
CA SER A 176 2.83 -12.75 -10.03
C SER A 176 2.00 -12.08 -11.13
N HIS A 177 0.81 -11.59 -10.80
CA HIS A 177 0.08 -10.60 -11.60
C HIS A 177 0.05 -9.25 -10.87
N TYR A 178 -0.52 -8.26 -11.53
CA TYR A 178 -0.83 -6.94 -10.99
C TYR A 178 -1.89 -6.27 -11.87
N VAL A 179 -2.49 -5.21 -11.37
CA VAL A 179 -3.38 -4.34 -12.15
C VAL A 179 -2.70 -3.04 -12.54
N ASN A 180 -3.07 -2.51 -13.71
CA ASN A 180 -2.67 -1.16 -14.10
C ASN A 180 -3.72 -0.55 -15.04
N VAL A 181 -3.73 0.77 -15.15
CA VAL A 181 -4.53 1.46 -16.16
C VAL A 181 -4.06 1.07 -17.56
N THR A 182 -4.99 0.95 -18.50
CA THR A 182 -4.77 0.57 -19.89
C THR A 182 -5.65 1.39 -20.83
N THR A 183 -5.45 1.23 -22.13
CA THR A 183 -6.30 1.81 -23.18
C THR A 183 -7.24 0.78 -23.80
N VAL A 184 -7.07 -0.50 -23.43
CA VAL A 184 -7.86 -1.63 -23.90
C VAL A 184 -9.15 -1.75 -23.10
N ALA A 185 -10.29 -1.83 -23.78
CA ALA A 185 -11.58 -2.03 -23.14
C ALA A 185 -11.66 -3.39 -22.41
N GLY A 186 -12.43 -3.43 -21.33
CA GLY A 186 -12.62 -4.61 -20.50
C GLY A 186 -14.08 -4.85 -20.17
N ASP A 187 -14.33 -5.88 -19.37
CA ASP A 187 -15.69 -6.22 -18.93
C ASP A 187 -16.01 -5.55 -17.59
N PHE A 188 -17.31 -5.36 -17.33
CA PHE A 188 -17.81 -5.00 -16.01
C PHE A 188 -18.13 -6.25 -15.18
N GLN A 189 -18.10 -6.08 -13.86
CA GLN A 189 -18.56 -7.07 -12.89
C GLN A 189 -19.60 -6.41 -11.98
N ASP A 190 -20.41 -7.25 -11.32
CA ASP A 190 -21.40 -6.78 -10.35
C ASP A 190 -20.65 -6.21 -9.13
N LEU A 191 -20.88 -4.93 -8.86
CA LEU A 191 -20.21 -4.21 -7.77
C LEU A 191 -20.97 -4.38 -6.47
N VAL A 192 -20.29 -4.84 -5.42
CA VAL A 192 -20.82 -4.80 -4.05
C VAL A 192 -20.00 -3.87 -3.17
N MET A 193 -20.64 -2.85 -2.63
CA MET A 193 -20.01 -1.89 -1.72
C MET A 193 -19.93 -2.43 -0.29
N TRP A 194 -18.83 -2.18 0.41
CA TRP A 194 -18.58 -2.66 1.77
C TRP A 194 -19.73 -2.38 2.74
N ASN A 195 -20.30 -1.17 2.68
CA ASN A 195 -21.40 -0.80 3.57
C ASN A 195 -22.74 -1.44 3.19
N ASP A 196 -22.84 -2.04 2.01
CA ASP A 196 -24.02 -2.76 1.49
C ASP A 196 -23.89 -4.28 1.66
N MET A 197 -22.69 -4.80 1.92
CA MET A 197 -22.46 -6.22 2.18
C MET A 197 -23.14 -6.69 3.50
N PRO A 198 -23.68 -7.92 3.52
CA PRO A 198 -24.11 -8.58 4.75
C PRO A 198 -23.01 -8.58 5.82
N SER A 199 -23.39 -8.53 7.09
CA SER A 199 -22.42 -8.52 8.19
C SER A 199 -21.55 -9.78 8.19
N ALA A 200 -22.10 -10.94 7.82
CA ALA A 200 -21.36 -12.19 7.73
C ALA A 200 -20.22 -12.11 6.69
N ALA A 201 -20.51 -11.57 5.50
CA ALA A 201 -19.52 -11.35 4.46
C ALA A 201 -18.39 -10.41 4.91
N ARG A 202 -18.72 -9.28 5.54
CA ARG A 202 -17.71 -8.36 6.11
C ARG A 202 -16.86 -9.00 7.19
N THR A 203 -17.49 -9.77 8.08
CA THR A 203 -16.77 -10.52 9.13
C THR A 203 -15.81 -11.53 8.51
N ALA A 204 -16.23 -12.27 7.48
CA ALA A 204 -15.37 -13.22 6.79
C ALA A 204 -14.19 -12.54 6.08
N LEU A 205 -14.41 -11.42 5.38
CA LEU A 205 -13.33 -10.67 4.72
C LEU A 205 -12.34 -10.00 5.70
N ASN A 206 -12.77 -9.72 6.93
CA ASN A 206 -11.89 -9.23 8.00
C ASN A 206 -11.08 -10.34 8.65
N LEU A 207 -11.62 -11.56 8.78
CA LEU A 207 -11.04 -12.60 9.63
C LEU A 207 -10.39 -13.77 8.87
N TYR A 208 -10.84 -14.05 7.65
CA TYR A 208 -10.36 -15.20 6.90
C TYR A 208 -8.94 -14.98 6.34
N ASP A 209 -8.10 -15.99 6.50
CA ASP A 209 -6.72 -15.98 6.01
C ASP A 209 -6.68 -16.44 4.54
N PHE A 210 -6.46 -15.49 3.63
CA PHE A 210 -6.24 -15.73 2.20
C PHE A 210 -4.77 -16.09 1.88
N GLY A 211 -3.97 -16.45 2.88
CA GLY A 211 -2.59 -16.89 2.73
C GLY A 211 -1.68 -15.73 2.34
N SER A 212 -1.12 -15.78 1.14
CA SER A 212 -0.24 -14.73 0.63
C SER A 212 -0.99 -13.50 0.10
N ALA A 213 -2.30 -13.61 -0.13
CA ALA A 213 -3.11 -12.50 -0.62
C ALA A 213 -3.76 -11.74 0.55
N THR A 214 -3.79 -10.42 0.48
CA THR A 214 -4.37 -9.56 1.53
C THR A 214 -5.61 -8.84 1.00
N VAL A 215 -6.74 -8.91 1.71
CA VAL A 215 -7.95 -8.14 1.35
C VAL A 215 -7.63 -6.64 1.49
N PRO A 216 -7.70 -5.82 0.42
CA PRO A 216 -7.14 -4.47 0.45
C PRO A 216 -8.09 -3.41 1.01
N PHE A 217 -9.37 -3.74 1.18
CA PHE A 217 -10.43 -2.84 1.63
C PHE A 217 -11.08 -3.28 2.95
N ASN A 218 -10.47 -4.23 3.67
CA ASN A 218 -10.98 -4.64 4.98
C ASN A 218 -10.62 -3.57 6.05
N ASP A 219 -11.09 -3.76 7.28
CA ASP A 219 -10.95 -2.73 8.33
C ASP A 219 -9.48 -2.45 8.73
N ASP A 220 -8.57 -3.41 8.53
CA ASP A 220 -7.16 -3.32 8.91
C ASP A 220 -6.27 -2.76 7.79
N THR A 221 -6.73 -2.79 6.54
CA THR A 221 -5.91 -2.48 5.35
C THR A 221 -6.37 -1.23 4.62
N PHE A 222 -7.68 -0.95 4.63
CA PHE A 222 -8.27 0.10 3.82
C PHE A 222 -7.62 1.48 4.04
N GLN A 223 -7.48 1.91 5.30
CA GLN A 223 -6.93 3.23 5.61
C GLN A 223 -5.47 3.36 5.16
N ASP A 224 -4.63 2.38 5.47
CA ASP A 224 -3.21 2.39 5.11
C ASP A 224 -3.01 2.38 3.59
N ASN A 225 -3.85 1.65 2.86
CA ASN A 225 -3.84 1.62 1.40
C ASN A 225 -4.23 2.98 0.79
N LEU A 226 -5.23 3.68 1.35
CA LEU A 226 -5.55 5.04 0.92
C LEU A 226 -4.41 6.02 1.19
N GLU A 227 -3.74 5.91 2.33
CA GLU A 227 -2.60 6.77 2.69
C GLU A 227 -1.43 6.61 1.72
N GLU A 228 -1.11 5.36 1.35
CA GLU A 228 -0.02 5.07 0.42
C GLU A 228 -0.36 5.49 -1.02
N ALA A 229 -1.59 5.26 -1.45
CA ALA A 229 -2.03 5.54 -2.80
C ALA A 229 -2.30 7.03 -3.07
N TYR A 230 -2.44 7.85 -2.03
CA TYR A 230 -2.90 9.22 -2.17
C TYR A 230 -2.04 10.05 -3.14
N PRO A 231 -2.63 10.60 -4.21
CA PRO A 231 -1.94 11.49 -5.13
C PRO A 231 -1.61 12.79 -4.40
N CYS A 232 -0.38 12.95 -3.92
CA CYS A 232 0.08 14.25 -3.44
C CYS A 232 0.00 15.26 -4.60
N SER A 233 -0.90 16.23 -4.51
CA SER A 233 -0.86 17.40 -5.39
C SER A 233 0.35 18.25 -5.00
N SER A 234 1.12 18.69 -6.00
CA SER A 234 2.18 19.68 -5.84
C SER A 234 1.64 21.12 -5.71
N ASP A 235 0.39 21.30 -5.25
CA ASP A 235 -0.29 22.60 -5.26
C ASP A 235 -1.19 22.76 -4.02
N SER A 236 -0.56 23.00 -2.85
CA SER A 236 -1.13 23.78 -1.74
C SER A 236 -0.13 23.92 -0.58
N ASP A 237 1.04 24.51 -0.84
CA ASP A 237 1.95 25.02 0.20
C ASP A 237 1.91 26.56 0.20
N GLN A 238 0.72 27.15 0.21
CA GLN A 238 0.49 28.54 0.65
C GLN A 238 -0.86 28.56 1.37
N ASP A 239 -0.90 29.24 2.51
CA ASP A 239 -2.05 29.40 3.43
C ASP A 239 -2.23 28.34 4.53
N GLU A 240 -1.21 28.14 5.37
CA GLU A 240 -1.41 27.86 6.80
C GLU A 240 -0.20 28.41 7.59
N ALA A 241 -0.14 29.75 7.64
CA ALA A 241 0.75 30.50 8.51
C ALA A 241 0.08 31.81 8.94
N ALA A 242 -1.10 31.73 9.57
CA ALA A 242 -1.67 32.86 10.30
C ALA A 242 -2.88 32.48 11.18
N LEU A 243 -2.70 31.67 12.23
CA LEU A 243 -3.42 31.87 13.51
C LEU A 243 -2.79 31.09 14.67
N SER A 244 -1.65 31.55 15.15
CA SER A 244 -1.17 31.22 16.49
C SER A 244 -1.32 32.45 17.37
N ASP A 245 -2.43 32.56 18.12
CA ASP A 245 -2.42 33.23 19.42
C ASP A 245 -3.67 32.87 20.23
N ALA A 246 -3.52 31.94 21.16
CA ALA A 246 -4.29 31.83 22.39
C ALA A 246 -3.72 30.62 23.14
N THR A 247 -2.65 30.90 23.87
CA THR A 247 -2.19 30.10 24.99
C THR A 247 -3.35 29.85 25.96
N ASN A 248 -3.59 28.59 26.34
CA ASN A 248 -4.26 28.30 27.60
C ASN A 248 -3.34 27.43 28.45
N ASP A 249 -2.63 28.17 29.28
CA ASP A 249 -1.95 27.83 30.50
C ASP A 249 -2.93 27.17 31.49
N TYR A 250 -2.61 25.96 31.95
CA TYR A 250 -3.08 25.45 33.24
C TYR A 250 -1.96 24.63 33.85
N ALA A 251 -1.13 25.34 34.63
CA ALA A 251 -0.15 24.80 35.55
C ALA A 251 -0.79 23.83 36.56
N GLU A 252 -0.17 22.66 36.72
CA GLU A 252 -0.34 21.81 37.90
C GLU A 252 0.44 22.46 39.05
N GLN A 253 -0.25 22.94 40.09
CA GLN A 253 0.37 23.35 41.35
C GLN A 253 0.45 22.15 42.31
N GLU A 254 1.67 21.81 42.69
CA GLU A 254 1.99 21.12 43.94
C GLU A 254 1.61 22.01 45.12
N GLU A 255 0.81 21.51 46.05
CA GLU A 255 0.78 22.04 47.42
C GLU A 255 0.90 20.93 48.45
N THR A 256 1.82 21.21 49.38
CA THR A 256 2.27 20.46 50.54
C THR A 256 1.28 20.50 51.70
N ALA A 257 1.17 19.40 52.44
CA ALA A 257 0.42 19.27 53.70
C ALA A 257 1.04 20.11 54.86
N PRO A 258 0.34 20.35 56.01
CA PRO A 258 0.21 19.29 57.04
C PRO A 258 -1.03 19.31 57.98
N SER A 259 -1.09 18.22 58.78
CA SER A 259 -1.64 17.97 60.13
C SER A 259 -3.14 17.66 60.39
N GLU A 260 -3.35 16.36 60.68
CA GLU A 260 -4.06 15.71 61.81
C GLU A 260 -5.47 16.15 62.27
N SER A 261 -6.43 15.22 62.16
CA SER A 261 -7.14 14.66 63.32
C SER A 261 -7.87 13.36 62.95
N GLU A 262 -7.93 12.45 63.92
CA GLU A 262 -8.30 11.05 63.83
C GLU A 262 -9.82 10.82 63.73
N ALA A 263 -10.25 9.83 62.94
CA ALA A 263 -11.32 8.88 63.28
C ALA A 263 -11.40 7.77 62.23
N GLU A 264 -11.49 6.54 62.73
CA GLU A 264 -11.48 5.26 62.04
C GLU A 264 -12.73 5.03 61.17
N ASP A 265 -12.57 4.53 59.94
CA ASP A 265 -13.38 3.41 59.44
C ASP A 265 -12.66 2.64 58.32
N SER A 266 -12.88 1.35 58.34
CA SER A 266 -12.07 0.30 57.77
C SER A 266 -12.56 -0.16 56.38
N THR A 267 -11.62 -0.64 55.58
CA THR A 267 -11.81 -1.53 54.41
C THR A 267 -12.24 -0.93 53.05
N ARG A 268 -11.27 -0.40 52.30
CA ARG A 268 -11.10 -0.82 50.88
C ARG A 268 -9.67 -0.61 50.38
N SER A 269 -8.84 -1.65 50.51
CA SER A 269 -7.51 -1.71 49.90
C SER A 269 -7.61 -1.51 48.39
N ARG A 270 -7.35 -0.28 47.94
CA ARG A 270 -7.24 0.06 46.52
C ARG A 270 -5.87 -0.42 46.07
N ARG A 271 -5.78 -1.70 45.68
CA ARG A 271 -4.57 -2.32 45.09
C ARG A 271 -4.01 -1.38 44.02
N ARG A 272 -2.88 -0.72 44.31
CA ARG A 272 -2.07 -0.01 43.30
C ARG A 272 -1.70 -1.06 42.24
N ARG A 273 -2.41 -1.07 41.10
CA ARG A 273 -2.07 -1.94 39.96
C ARG A 273 -0.65 -1.56 39.53
N GLN A 274 0.31 -2.47 39.73
CA GLN A 274 1.66 -2.31 39.23
C GLN A 274 1.59 -2.03 37.71
N ARG A 275 2.26 -0.97 37.28
CA ARG A 275 2.31 -0.60 35.86
C ARG A 275 3.23 -1.58 35.15
N ILE A 276 2.68 -2.36 34.21
CA ILE A 276 3.47 -3.24 33.34
C ILE A 276 4.35 -2.36 32.44
N HIS A 277 5.65 -2.59 32.49
CA HIS A 277 6.66 -1.94 31.66
C HIS A 277 7.42 -3.02 30.89
N PHE A 278 7.64 -2.80 29.60
CA PHE A 278 8.51 -3.64 28.76
C PHE A 278 9.66 -2.78 28.27
N ASP A 279 10.85 -3.36 28.30
CA ASP A 279 12.04 -2.71 27.77
C ASP A 279 12.05 -2.76 26.23
N VAL A 280 12.82 -1.86 25.62
CA VAL A 280 12.99 -1.74 24.17
C VAL A 280 13.43 -3.08 23.56
N GLU A 281 14.39 -3.76 24.19
CA GLU A 281 14.90 -5.06 23.73
C GLU A 281 13.81 -6.12 23.69
N GLN A 282 12.93 -6.16 24.71
CA GLN A 282 11.81 -7.10 24.74
C GLN A 282 10.81 -6.85 23.62
N LEU A 283 10.53 -5.58 23.28
CA LEU A 283 9.65 -5.21 22.18
C LEU A 283 10.27 -5.56 20.81
N GLN A 284 11.59 -5.40 20.65
CA GLN A 284 12.29 -5.76 19.41
C GLN A 284 12.17 -7.24 19.07
N THR A 285 12.11 -8.11 20.09
CA THR A 285 11.94 -9.55 19.86
C THR A 285 10.64 -9.90 19.14
N VAL A 286 9.59 -9.07 19.26
CA VAL A 286 8.26 -9.35 18.69
C VAL A 286 7.88 -8.47 17.49
N TYR A 287 8.77 -7.59 17.02
CA TYR A 287 8.54 -6.74 15.83
C TYR A 287 8.24 -7.50 14.55
N HIS A 288 8.67 -8.75 14.51
CA HIS A 288 8.41 -9.63 13.39
C HIS A 288 6.99 -10.23 13.37
N LEU A 289 6.14 -9.87 14.32
CA LEU A 289 4.76 -10.34 14.43
C LEU A 289 3.78 -9.17 14.24
N PRO A 290 2.56 -9.44 13.74
CA PRO A 290 1.46 -8.47 13.78
C PRO A 290 1.22 -7.97 15.21
N LEU A 291 0.79 -6.73 15.37
CA LEU A 291 0.63 -6.09 16.69
C LEU A 291 -0.23 -6.91 17.64
N LYS A 292 -1.32 -7.50 17.13
CA LYS A 292 -2.22 -8.36 17.91
C LYS A 292 -1.49 -9.61 18.42
N THR A 293 -0.84 -10.34 17.53
CA THR A 293 -0.04 -11.54 17.85
C THR A 293 1.13 -11.21 18.78
N ALA A 294 1.75 -10.05 18.62
CA ALA A 294 2.80 -9.56 19.51
C ALA A 294 2.26 -9.29 20.92
N ALA A 295 1.06 -8.72 21.04
CA ALA A 295 0.41 -8.49 22.33
C ALA A 295 0.09 -9.81 23.05
N GLU A 296 -0.46 -10.78 22.31
CA GLU A 296 -0.71 -12.14 22.80
C GLU A 296 0.59 -12.83 23.25
N ARG A 297 1.66 -12.70 22.48
CA ARG A 297 2.98 -13.28 22.81
C ARG A 297 3.61 -12.64 24.05
N LEU A 298 3.34 -11.36 24.29
CA LEU A 298 3.76 -10.62 25.48
C LEU A 298 2.77 -10.78 26.66
N GLY A 299 1.68 -11.54 26.49
CA GLY A 299 0.70 -11.79 27.55
C GLY A 299 -0.13 -10.56 27.95
N ILE A 300 -0.30 -9.59 27.04
CA ILE A 300 -1.02 -8.33 27.30
C ILE A 300 -2.09 -8.08 26.25
N CYS A 301 -3.06 -7.22 26.56
CA CYS A 301 -4.03 -6.79 25.55
C CYS A 301 -3.41 -5.78 24.58
N GLU A 302 -3.92 -5.72 23.35
CA GLU A 302 -3.46 -4.80 22.31
C GLU A 302 -3.47 -3.34 22.77
N ALA A 303 -4.49 -2.92 23.53
CA ALA A 303 -4.57 -1.58 24.10
C ALA A 303 -3.49 -1.29 25.16
N ALA A 304 -2.99 -2.31 25.87
CA ALA A 304 -1.83 -2.17 26.74
C ALA A 304 -0.54 -2.06 25.93
N LEU A 305 -0.36 -2.90 24.90
CA LEU A 305 0.80 -2.84 24.01
C LEU A 305 0.90 -1.47 23.32
N LYS A 306 -0.19 -0.94 22.75
CA LYS A 306 -0.23 0.41 22.16
C LYS A 306 0.19 1.50 23.15
N ARG A 307 -0.19 1.39 24.43
CA ARG A 307 0.23 2.32 25.49
C ARG A 307 1.73 2.22 25.77
N ILE A 308 2.28 1.01 25.79
CA ILE A 308 3.70 0.75 25.98
C ILE A 308 4.52 1.25 24.78
N CYS A 309 4.04 1.04 23.54
CA CYS A 309 4.66 1.56 22.32
C CYS A 309 4.78 3.08 22.34
N ARG A 310 3.71 3.80 22.72
CA ARG A 310 3.74 5.28 22.83
C ARG A 310 4.77 5.78 23.84
N ARG A 311 4.96 5.08 24.97
CA ARG A 311 5.97 5.42 25.98
C ARG A 311 7.40 5.18 25.50
N ASN A 312 7.59 4.15 24.68
CA ASN A 312 8.88 3.81 24.06
C ASN A 312 9.10 4.52 22.71
N HIS A 313 8.35 5.58 22.43
CA HIS A 313 8.42 6.39 21.20
C HIS A 313 8.18 5.64 19.88
N ILE A 314 7.55 4.46 19.94
CA ILE A 314 7.15 3.67 18.76
C ILE A 314 5.78 4.17 18.30
N ARG A 315 5.77 5.10 17.34
CA ARG A 315 4.52 5.67 16.78
C ARG A 315 3.81 4.72 15.80
N LYS A 316 4.58 3.97 15.00
CA LYS A 316 4.10 2.98 14.03
C LYS A 316 4.79 1.65 14.28
N TRP A 317 4.01 0.56 14.35
CA TRP A 317 4.56 -0.77 14.58
C TRP A 317 5.33 -1.26 13.32
N PRO A 318 6.61 -1.66 13.44
CA PRO A 318 7.48 -1.87 12.28
C PRO A 318 7.24 -3.18 11.51
N TYR A 319 6.23 -3.97 11.88
CA TYR A 319 5.95 -5.28 11.29
C TYR A 319 5.86 -5.27 9.75
N ARG A 320 5.11 -4.34 9.15
CA ARG A 320 4.88 -4.31 7.69
C ARG A 320 6.17 -4.01 6.90
N GLN A 321 6.99 -3.09 7.40
CA GLN A 321 8.29 -2.79 6.78
C GLN A 321 9.26 -3.97 6.97
N LEU A 322 9.23 -4.58 8.17
CA LEU A 322 10.10 -5.70 8.51
C LEU A 322 9.72 -6.99 7.77
N SER A 323 8.44 -7.24 7.50
CA SER A 323 7.96 -8.43 6.77
C SER A 323 8.40 -8.40 5.32
N SER A 324 8.31 -7.23 4.65
CA SER A 324 8.79 -7.04 3.28
C SER A 324 10.30 -7.33 3.14
N VAL A 325 11.12 -6.76 4.04
CA VAL A 325 12.58 -6.99 4.03
C VAL A 325 12.91 -8.45 4.40
N ARG A 326 12.21 -9.05 5.37
CA ARG A 326 12.40 -10.47 5.73
C ARG A 326 12.07 -11.41 4.58
N ARG A 327 11.02 -11.13 3.81
CA ARG A 327 10.66 -11.89 2.59
C ARG A 327 11.82 -11.84 1.59
N ARG A 328 12.34 -10.64 1.27
CA ARG A 328 13.49 -10.45 0.37
C ARG A 328 14.75 -11.16 0.85
N ILE A 329 15.01 -11.18 2.17
CA ILE A 329 16.12 -11.93 2.77
C ILE A 329 15.92 -13.43 2.59
N ALA A 330 14.72 -13.95 2.88
CA ALA A 330 14.39 -15.37 2.72
C ALA A 330 14.55 -15.83 1.26
N GLU A 331 13.98 -15.08 0.31
CA GLU A 331 14.12 -15.33 -1.12
C GLU A 331 15.59 -15.36 -1.56
N LEU A 332 16.41 -14.45 -1.06
CA LEU A 332 17.83 -14.38 -1.41
C LEU A 332 18.62 -15.55 -0.79
N LYS A 333 18.28 -15.98 0.43
CA LYS A 333 18.87 -17.15 1.09
C LYS A 333 18.49 -18.44 0.37
N ASP A 334 17.23 -18.57 -0.06
CA ASP A 334 16.76 -19.73 -0.82
C ASP A 334 17.45 -19.83 -2.18
N ARG A 335 17.61 -18.69 -2.89
CA ARG A 335 18.40 -18.63 -4.14
C ARG A 335 19.84 -19.11 -3.93
N ARG A 336 20.50 -18.69 -2.84
CA ARG A 336 21.87 -19.13 -2.51
C ARG A 336 21.92 -20.63 -2.24
N ALA A 337 20.96 -21.17 -1.49
CA ALA A 337 20.88 -22.59 -1.19
C ALA A 337 20.73 -23.44 -2.46
N VAL A 338 19.91 -22.99 -3.43
CA VAL A 338 19.75 -23.67 -4.73
C VAL A 338 21.03 -23.63 -5.56
N MET A 339 21.76 -22.52 -5.59
CA MET A 339 23.06 -22.45 -6.27
C MET A 339 24.10 -23.38 -5.66
N LEU A 340 24.14 -23.50 -4.33
CA LEU A 340 25.04 -24.44 -3.64
C LEU A 340 24.62 -25.91 -3.85
N ALA A 341 23.32 -26.18 -4.01
CA ALA A 341 22.82 -27.52 -4.31
C ALA A 341 23.01 -27.94 -5.79
N GLY A 342 23.03 -26.97 -6.72
CA GLY A 342 23.19 -27.20 -8.16
C GLY A 342 24.61 -27.57 -8.60
N ASP A 343 25.62 -27.36 -7.75
CA ASP A 343 27.02 -27.69 -8.05
C ASP A 343 27.40 -29.14 -7.64
N ALA A 344 26.46 -29.89 -7.03
CA ALA A 344 26.67 -31.26 -6.55
C ALA A 344 26.27 -32.36 -7.55
N GLY A 345 25.79 -32.03 -8.75
CA GLY A 345 25.45 -33.08 -9.73
C GLY A 345 25.03 -32.59 -11.11
N ALA A 346 25.96 -32.67 -12.08
CA ALA A 346 25.75 -33.33 -13.38
C ALA A 346 26.89 -33.01 -14.37
N ARG A 347 27.62 -34.06 -14.81
CA ARG A 347 28.38 -34.07 -16.07
C ARG A 347 27.46 -34.59 -17.20
N SER A 348 27.03 -33.67 -18.08
CA SER A 348 26.87 -33.72 -19.57
C SER A 348 26.17 -34.91 -20.30
N PRO A 349 25.82 -34.78 -21.62
CA PRO A 349 25.58 -33.60 -22.48
C PRO A 349 24.28 -33.66 -23.33
N GLY A 350 23.80 -32.51 -23.84
CA GLY A 350 23.05 -32.49 -25.10
C GLY A 350 21.97 -31.41 -25.28
N ARG A 351 22.21 -30.55 -26.29
CA ARG A 351 21.33 -29.57 -26.96
C ARG A 351 21.08 -28.23 -26.25
N GLY A 352 21.68 -27.19 -26.84
CA GLY A 352 21.52 -25.80 -26.44
C GLY A 352 20.30 -25.13 -27.07
N CYS A 353 19.76 -24.17 -26.32
CA CYS A 353 19.86 -22.75 -26.63
C CYS A 353 20.39 -22.08 -25.35
N GLN A 354 21.59 -21.50 -25.39
CA GLN A 354 22.17 -20.82 -24.23
C GLN A 354 21.63 -19.39 -24.18
N GLU A 355 20.64 -19.16 -23.31
CA GLU A 355 20.52 -17.85 -22.67
C GLU A 355 21.64 -17.78 -21.63
N HIS A 356 22.54 -16.82 -21.78
CA HIS A 356 23.54 -16.53 -20.76
C HIS A 356 22.81 -16.14 -19.46
N PRO A 357 22.94 -16.92 -18.37
CA PRO A 357 22.50 -16.44 -17.08
C PRO A 357 23.41 -15.25 -16.74
N ILE A 358 22.82 -14.10 -16.40
CA ILE A 358 23.58 -13.03 -15.75
C ILE A 358 24.23 -13.67 -14.52
N SER A 359 25.53 -13.95 -14.59
CA SER A 359 26.27 -14.65 -13.55
C SER A 359 26.45 -13.70 -12.38
N VAL A 360 25.44 -13.62 -11.51
CA VAL A 360 25.58 -12.93 -10.24
C VAL A 360 26.61 -13.72 -9.44
N THR A 361 27.75 -13.12 -9.13
CA THR A 361 28.83 -13.81 -8.40
C THR A 361 28.40 -14.06 -6.95
N PRO A 362 28.93 -15.09 -6.27
CA PRO A 362 28.66 -15.32 -4.84
C PRO A 362 28.89 -14.07 -3.98
N VAL A 363 29.90 -13.26 -4.33
CA VAL A 363 30.21 -11.98 -3.69
C VAL A 363 29.05 -10.97 -3.83
N GLN A 364 28.44 -10.87 -5.02
CA GLN A 364 27.29 -9.98 -5.24
C GLN A 364 26.03 -10.43 -4.47
N PHE A 365 25.86 -11.74 -4.23
CA PHE A 365 24.81 -12.26 -3.36
C PHE A 365 25.04 -11.89 -1.90
N ASP A 366 26.26 -12.10 -1.40
CA ASP A 366 26.63 -11.76 -0.03
C ASP A 366 26.49 -10.26 0.24
N ASP A 367 26.87 -9.40 -0.70
CA ASP A 367 26.71 -7.95 -0.58
C ASP A 367 25.24 -7.52 -0.63
N ARG A 368 24.41 -8.17 -1.45
CA ARG A 368 22.98 -7.90 -1.50
C ARG A 368 22.28 -8.37 -0.22
N LEU A 369 22.69 -9.51 0.34
CA LEU A 369 22.18 -10.02 1.60
C LEU A 369 22.55 -9.09 2.76
N ARG A 370 23.82 -8.65 2.81
CA ARG A 370 24.30 -7.69 3.80
C ARG A 370 23.51 -6.40 3.79
N ARG A 371 23.23 -5.83 2.60
CA ARG A 371 22.40 -4.62 2.46
C ARG A 371 20.98 -4.81 3.00
N LEU A 372 20.36 -5.96 2.75
CA LEU A 372 19.01 -6.26 3.26
C LEU A 372 19.00 -6.48 4.78
N GLU A 373 20.01 -7.15 5.32
CA GLU A 373 20.17 -7.34 6.77
C GLU A 373 20.43 -5.99 7.47
N GLU A 374 21.16 -5.08 6.83
CA GLU A 374 21.37 -3.72 7.31
C GLU A 374 20.10 -2.86 7.23
N GLU A 375 19.32 -2.96 6.15
CA GLU A 375 17.99 -2.35 6.00
C GLU A 375 17.04 -2.82 7.12
N GLN A 376 17.01 -4.13 7.40
CA GLN A 376 16.26 -4.71 8.51
C GLN A 376 16.70 -4.12 9.86
N ASN A 377 18.00 -4.04 10.13
CA ASN A 377 18.53 -3.47 11.37
C ASN A 377 18.24 -1.97 11.49
N GLN A 378 18.24 -1.24 10.38
CA GLN A 378 17.88 0.17 10.33
C GLN A 378 16.40 0.39 10.68
N ILE A 379 15.50 -0.44 10.17
CA ILE A 379 14.07 -0.41 10.52
C ILE A 379 13.89 -0.68 12.03
N ILE A 380 14.55 -1.70 12.58
CA ILE A 380 14.46 -2.03 14.01
C ILE A 380 14.97 -0.88 14.88
N ARG A 381 16.12 -0.27 14.53
CA ARG A 381 16.71 0.85 15.29
C ARG A 381 15.89 2.14 15.19
N SER A 382 15.39 2.45 13.99
CA SER A 382 14.62 3.69 13.75
C SER A 382 13.21 3.65 14.35
N ALA A 383 12.66 2.45 14.62
CA ALA A 383 11.34 2.28 15.23
C ALA A 383 11.20 2.96 16.62
N HIS A 384 12.31 3.14 17.34
CA HIS A 384 12.35 3.76 18.68
C HIS A 384 12.81 5.23 18.65
N GLN A 385 13.24 5.73 17.49
CA GLN A 385 13.76 7.09 17.40
C GLN A 385 12.63 8.08 17.13
N PRO A 386 12.55 9.20 17.85
CA PRO A 386 11.78 10.34 17.37
C PRO A 386 12.38 10.78 16.03
N ARG A 387 11.55 10.88 14.98
CA ARG A 387 12.01 11.41 13.68
C ARG A 387 12.72 12.74 13.92
N ARG A 388 13.98 12.85 13.51
CA ARG A 388 14.70 14.13 13.55
C ARG A 388 13.89 15.14 12.73
N PRO A 389 13.65 16.36 13.24
CA PRO A 389 13.14 17.43 12.40
C PRO A 389 14.08 17.60 11.21
N ARG A 390 13.49 17.76 10.01
CA ARG A 390 14.20 17.90 8.75
C ARG A 390 15.19 19.07 8.90
N ARG A 391 16.49 18.79 8.91
CA ARG A 391 17.53 19.84 8.92
C ARG A 391 17.38 20.64 7.62
N THR A 392 16.90 21.86 7.72
CA THR A 392 17.12 22.87 6.70
C THR A 392 18.54 23.38 6.88
N ASP A 393 19.49 22.83 6.13
CA ASP A 393 20.84 23.39 6.08
C ASP A 393 20.77 24.72 5.32
N ARG A 394 20.57 25.82 6.05
CA ARG A 394 20.96 27.17 5.60
C ARG A 394 22.38 27.41 6.09
N PRO A 395 23.39 27.60 5.22
CA PRO A 395 24.65 28.13 5.65
C PRO A 395 24.45 29.63 5.95
N ASN A 396 24.56 29.98 7.23
CA ASN A 396 24.58 31.35 7.70
C ASN A 396 26.05 31.63 8.04
N ASP A 397 26.76 32.35 7.16
CA ASP A 397 28.06 32.92 7.52
C ASP A 397 27.93 34.44 7.51
N THR A 398 28.07 34.99 8.71
CA THR A 398 28.05 36.40 9.05
C THR A 398 29.29 37.09 8.49
N ALA A 399 29.10 38.08 7.62
CA ALA A 399 30.07 39.15 7.44
C ALA A 399 29.36 40.48 7.18
N GLN A 400 29.85 41.50 7.88
CA GLN A 400 29.26 42.83 8.06
C GLN A 400 29.13 43.61 6.74
N ARG A 401 28.09 44.45 6.66
CA ARG A 401 27.91 45.47 5.61
C ARG A 401 29.09 46.47 5.59
N PRO A 402 29.43 46.98 4.41
CA PRO A 402 29.62 48.42 4.24
C PRO A 402 28.67 49.00 3.19
N VAL A 403 28.34 50.27 3.39
CA VAL A 403 27.47 51.10 2.56
C VAL A 403 28.29 51.84 1.49
N HIS A 404 27.64 52.03 0.35
CA HIS A 404 27.85 53.03 -0.72
C HIS A 404 28.74 52.68 -1.92
N GLY A 405 28.26 53.19 -3.07
CA GLY A 405 28.58 52.73 -4.40
C GLY A 405 30.02 52.94 -4.82
N GLU A 406 30.49 52.03 -5.66
CA GLU A 406 31.37 52.35 -6.78
C GLU A 406 31.41 51.16 -7.75
N THR A 407 31.32 51.49 -9.02
CA THR A 407 31.45 50.64 -10.20
C THR A 407 32.86 50.07 -10.30
N LEU A 408 33.04 48.77 -10.52
CA LEU A 408 34.25 48.23 -11.19
C LEU A 408 33.95 46.80 -11.70
N MET A 409 33.80 46.62 -13.02
CA MET A 409 34.86 46.16 -13.95
C MET A 409 35.37 44.75 -13.60
N VAL A 410 34.77 43.73 -14.25
CA VAL A 410 35.34 42.38 -14.29
C VAL A 410 36.31 42.31 -15.47
N HIS A 411 37.60 42.21 -15.15
CA HIS A 411 38.67 41.92 -16.09
C HIS A 411 38.63 40.44 -16.49
N LEU A 412 38.35 40.16 -17.76
CA LEU A 412 38.66 38.89 -18.42
C LEU A 412 39.97 39.08 -19.21
N HIS A 413 41.01 38.36 -18.80
CA HIS A 413 42.17 38.00 -19.63
C HIS A 413 42.07 36.49 -19.86
N GLY A 414 42.18 35.90 -21.04
CA GLY A 414 42.65 36.28 -22.38
C GLY A 414 42.99 34.92 -23.02
N PHE A 415 42.56 34.58 -24.23
CA PHE A 415 43.30 34.91 -25.43
C PHE A 415 42.43 34.83 -26.70
N HIS A 416 42.71 35.81 -27.56
CA HIS A 416 42.17 36.15 -28.87
C HIS A 416 42.39 35.09 -29.97
N ASN A 417 41.49 35.06 -30.97
CA ASN A 417 41.80 35.65 -32.28
C ASN A 417 40.57 35.77 -33.22
N ASN A 418 40.30 37.02 -33.58
CA ASN A 418 39.84 37.60 -34.84
C ASN A 418 38.75 36.96 -35.72
N ALA A 419 37.66 37.74 -35.80
CA ALA A 419 37.16 38.43 -37.00
C ALA A 419 36.32 37.65 -38.03
N GLY A 420 35.12 38.18 -38.24
CA GLY A 420 34.54 38.38 -39.57
C GLY A 420 33.54 37.34 -40.02
N ASP A 421 32.31 37.80 -40.24
CA ASP A 421 31.28 37.23 -41.12
C ASP A 421 30.67 35.87 -40.75
N LEU A 422 29.52 35.94 -40.07
CA LEU A 422 28.46 34.94 -40.25
C LEU A 422 27.11 35.66 -40.48
N PRO A 423 26.39 35.37 -41.58
CA PRO A 423 25.11 35.99 -41.90
C PRO A 423 23.98 35.50 -40.97
N PRO A 424 22.88 36.25 -40.81
CA PRO A 424 21.73 35.82 -40.02
C PRO A 424 21.07 34.58 -40.64
N LEU A 425 20.80 33.57 -39.82
CA LEU A 425 20.12 32.34 -40.23
C LEU A 425 18.67 32.64 -40.63
N ASP A 426 18.37 32.31 -41.89
CA ASP A 426 17.06 32.38 -42.53
C ASP A 426 16.18 31.19 -42.08
N LEU A 427 15.02 31.48 -41.49
CA LEU A 427 14.07 30.50 -40.95
C LEU A 427 12.99 30.09 -41.96
N SER A 428 13.24 30.21 -43.27
CA SER A 428 12.25 29.90 -44.31
C SER A 428 12.39 28.52 -44.98
N GLN A 429 13.19 27.59 -44.44
CA GLN A 429 13.25 26.21 -44.94
C GLN A 429 13.13 25.18 -43.82
N PHE A 430 11.91 24.92 -43.39
CA PHE A 430 11.51 23.62 -42.86
C PHE A 430 10.18 23.26 -43.49
N ASP A 431 10.29 22.62 -44.66
CA ASP A 431 9.17 21.92 -45.29
C ASP A 431 9.09 20.49 -44.75
N HIS A 432 7.89 19.95 -44.90
CA HIS A 432 7.28 18.81 -44.26
C HIS A 432 7.97 17.44 -44.46
N ASP A 433 7.64 16.55 -43.51
CA ASP A 433 7.72 15.08 -43.51
C ASP A 433 8.87 14.38 -42.77
N PHE A 434 8.46 13.30 -42.07
CA PHE A 434 9.14 12.29 -41.24
C PHE A 434 9.04 12.41 -39.72
N PRO A 435 8.47 11.37 -39.07
CA PRO A 435 9.30 10.67 -38.09
C PRO A 435 9.09 9.14 -38.09
N LEU A 436 10.20 8.40 -38.13
CA LEU A 436 10.29 7.04 -37.62
C LEU A 436 11.72 6.73 -37.15
N LEU A 437 11.83 6.23 -35.91
CA LEU A 437 12.98 5.53 -35.29
C LEU A 437 14.17 6.48 -34.92
N PHE A 438 14.88 6.40 -33.80
CA PHE A 438 15.10 5.35 -32.80
C PHE A 438 15.90 5.95 -31.61
N LEU A 439 15.71 5.37 -30.41
CA LEU A 439 16.68 5.16 -29.32
C LEU A 439 17.39 6.32 -28.58
N ALA A 440 17.10 6.34 -27.27
CA ALA A 440 18.04 6.07 -26.15
C ALA A 440 19.18 7.04 -25.79
N ASN A 441 19.41 7.05 -24.46
CA ASN A 441 20.55 7.52 -23.69
C ASN A 441 20.65 9.00 -23.31
N VAL A 442 20.26 9.28 -22.07
CA VAL A 442 20.93 10.27 -21.21
C VAL A 442 21.53 9.53 -20.02
N CYS A 443 22.86 9.35 -20.04
CA CYS A 443 23.77 9.50 -18.90
C CYS A 443 25.18 8.97 -19.25
N GLU A 444 25.89 9.69 -20.12
CA GLU A 444 27.36 9.73 -20.06
C GLU A 444 27.76 10.92 -19.20
N SER A 445 28.12 10.68 -17.94
CA SER A 445 29.00 11.56 -17.15
C SER A 445 29.51 10.85 -15.88
N VAL A 446 30.33 9.81 -16.06
CA VAL A 446 31.51 9.55 -15.21
C VAL A 446 32.58 8.85 -16.07
N ARG A 447 33.31 9.63 -16.88
CA ARG A 447 34.68 9.26 -17.30
C ARG A 447 35.64 9.90 -16.31
N ALA A 448 36.12 9.12 -15.35
CA ALA A 448 37.38 9.38 -14.66
C ALA A 448 37.79 8.12 -13.90
N TYR A 449 38.67 7.32 -14.48
CA TYR A 449 39.83 6.69 -13.82
C TYR A 449 40.67 6.03 -14.92
N ASN A 450 41.61 6.83 -15.46
CA ASN A 450 43.00 6.42 -15.54
C ASN A 450 43.66 6.82 -14.23
#